data_AF-A0A1D9BCQ1-F1
#
_entry.id   AF-A0A1D9BCQ1-F1
#
_cell.length_a   1.000
_cell.length_b   1.000
_cell.length_c   1.000
_cell.angle_alpha   90.00
_cell.angle_beta   90.00
_cell.angle_gamma   90.00
#
_symmetry.space_group_name_H-M   'P 1'
#
loop_
_entity.id
_entity.type
_entity.pdbx_description
1 polymer ?
#
loop_
_entity_poly.entity_id
_entity_poly.type
_entity_poly.pdbx_seq_one_letter_code
_entity_poly.pdbx_strand_id
1 'polypeptide(L)'
;MSEHNQYVSKLASKCQSTARYLTYNDDAHQADAKHLLREAACALDGMAVRVRRKPWGRLMMINARGCQRLMTLRERLAYWLLGKKLEIRP
;
A
#
# COMPACT_ATOMS: atom_id res chain seq x y z
N MET A 1 2.01 12.02 10.48
CA MET A 1 1.54 10.73 9.95
C MET A 1 0.72 10.09 11.04
N SER A 2 -0.54 9.74 10.80
CA SER A 2 -1.38 9.13 11.84
C SER A 2 -0.77 7.81 12.31
N GLU A 3 -0.92 7.50 13.60
CA GLU A 3 -0.44 6.24 14.19
C GLU A 3 -1.04 5.03 13.47
N HIS A 4 -2.30 5.14 13.04
CA HIS A 4 -2.99 4.15 12.24
C HIS A 4 -2.26 3.80 10.93
N ASN A 5 -1.78 4.79 10.17
CA ASN A 5 -1.07 4.54 8.91
C ASN A 5 0.28 3.84 9.14
N GLN A 6 0.97 4.16 10.24
CA GLN A 6 2.20 3.45 10.61
C GLN A 6 1.92 2.00 10.99
N TYR A 7 0.83 1.76 11.74
CA TYR A 7 0.38 0.43 12.10
C TYR A 7 0.04 -0.41 10.86
N VAL A 8 -0.78 0.12 9.95
CA VAL A 8 -1.16 -0.56 8.69
C VAL A 8 0.08 -0.88 7.84
N SER A 9 1.02 0.06 7.71
CA SER A 9 2.28 -0.15 7.00
C SER A 9 3.15 -1.26 7.62
N LYS A 10 3.28 -1.29 8.94
CA LYS A 10 3.99 -2.35 9.67
C LYS A 10 3.30 -3.70 9.49
N LEU A 11 1.97 -3.74 9.56
CA LEU A 11 1.18 -4.96 9.41
C LEU A 11 1.32 -5.54 7.99
N ALA A 12 1.16 -4.71 6.95
CA ALA A 12 1.36 -5.13 5.55
C ALA A 12 2.77 -5.70 5.32
N SER A 13 3.78 -5.03 5.88
CA SER A 13 5.17 -5.48 5.80
C SER A 13 5.38 -6.82 6.51
N LYS A 14 4.77 -7.01 7.68
CA LYS A 14 4.82 -8.27 8.43
C LYS A 14 4.15 -9.42 7.67
N CYS A 15 2.97 -9.20 7.09
CA CYS A 15 2.28 -10.19 6.26
C CYS A 15 3.15 -10.68 5.09
N GLN A 16 3.77 -9.76 4.34
CA GLN A 16 4.68 -10.15 3.25
C GLN A 16 5.92 -10.87 3.73
N SER A 17 6.51 -10.40 4.84
CA SER A 17 7.69 -11.04 5.42
C SER A 17 7.39 -12.47 5.83
N THR A 18 6.27 -12.71 6.51
CA THR A 18 5.85 -14.05 6.92
C THR A 18 5.54 -14.93 5.69
N ALA A 19 4.88 -14.38 4.67
CA ALA A 19 4.57 -15.12 3.44
C ALA A 19 5.83 -15.59 2.66
N ARG A 20 6.99 -14.93 2.84
CA ARG A 20 8.26 -15.34 2.20
C ARG A 20 8.79 -16.66 2.75
N TYR A 21 8.50 -17.00 3.99
CA TYR A 21 8.96 -18.22 4.64
C TYR A 21 8.04 -19.43 4.41
N LEU A 22 6.89 -19.22 3.75
CA LEU A 22 5.98 -20.28 3.36
C LEU A 22 6.30 -20.74 1.93
N THR A 23 6.08 -22.03 1.62
CA THR A 23 6.16 -22.56 0.25
C THR A 23 4.77 -22.85 -0.32
N TYR A 24 4.69 -22.92 -1.65
CA TYR A 24 3.48 -23.40 -2.35
C TYR A 24 3.52 -24.91 -2.61
N ASN A 25 4.63 -25.57 -2.29
CA ASN A 25 4.94 -26.90 -2.80
C ASN A 25 4.80 -28.04 -1.79
N ASP A 26 4.73 -27.77 -0.48
CA ASP A 26 4.68 -28.82 0.55
C ASP A 26 3.23 -29.22 0.86
N ASP A 27 2.46 -28.33 1.50
CA ASP A 27 1.10 -28.62 1.96
C ASP A 27 0.08 -27.56 1.50
N ALA A 28 -1.16 -27.98 1.23
CA ALA A 28 -2.25 -27.09 0.81
C ALA A 28 -2.49 -25.96 1.83
N HIS A 29 -2.43 -26.26 3.13
CA HIS A 29 -2.58 -25.25 4.18
C HIS A 29 -1.46 -24.21 4.16
N GLN A 30 -0.24 -24.59 3.80
CA GLN A 30 0.89 -23.68 3.71
C GLN A 30 0.78 -22.76 2.48
N ALA A 31 0.35 -23.34 1.35
CA ALA A 31 0.03 -22.61 0.14
C ALA A 31 -1.10 -21.59 0.37
N ASP A 32 -2.18 -22.00 1.03
CA ASP A 32 -3.31 -21.14 1.38
C ASP A 32 -2.91 -20.01 2.34
N ALA A 33 -2.17 -20.33 3.40
CA ALA A 33 -1.65 -19.34 4.33
C ALA A 33 -0.76 -18.31 3.63
N LYS A 34 0.11 -18.78 2.71
CA LYS A 34 0.95 -17.90 1.90
C LYS A 34 0.13 -16.99 1.01
N HIS A 35 -0.89 -17.53 0.35
CA HIS A 35 -1.76 -16.77 -0.53
C HIS A 35 -2.53 -15.71 0.24
N LEU A 36 -3.15 -16.09 1.37
CA LEU A 36 -3.94 -15.21 2.22
C LEU A 36 -3.10 -14.07 2.80
N LEU A 37 -1.87 -14.34 3.24
CA LEU A 37 -0.97 -13.30 3.73
C LEU A 37 -0.55 -12.31 2.63
N ARG A 38 -0.40 -12.77 1.38
CA ARG A 38 -0.09 -11.88 0.25
C ARG A 38 -1.28 -11.01 -0.12
N GLU A 39 -2.49 -11.56 -0.10
CA GLU A 39 -3.72 -10.80 -0.33
C GLU A 39 -3.97 -9.77 0.76
N ALA A 40 -3.84 -10.16 2.04
CA ALA A 40 -3.95 -9.26 3.17
C ALA A 40 -2.94 -8.10 3.05
N ALA A 41 -1.69 -8.38 2.67
CA ALA A 41 -0.70 -7.35 2.43
C ALA A 41 -1.11 -6.39 1.29
N CYS A 42 -1.67 -6.94 0.20
CA CYS A 42 -2.14 -6.16 -0.95
C CYS A 42 -3.34 -5.26 -0.58
N ALA A 43 -4.29 -5.76 0.21
CA ALA A 43 -5.42 -4.99 0.69
C ALA A 43 -4.97 -3.85 1.61
N LEU A 44 -4.08 -4.14 2.56
CA LEU A 44 -3.52 -3.15 3.49
C LEU A 44 -2.70 -2.07 2.76
N ASP A 45 -2.04 -2.41 1.65
CA ASP A 45 -1.36 -1.41 0.81
C ASP A 45 -2.30 -0.37 0.22
N GLY A 46 -3.51 -0.79 -0.17
CA GLY A 46 -4.53 0.09 -0.73
C GLY A 46 -5.12 1.06 0.30
N MET A 47 -5.09 0.69 1.59
CA MET A 47 -5.65 1.50 2.67
C MET A 47 -4.74 2.65 3.12
N ALA A 48 -3.42 2.57 2.87
CA ALA A 48 -2.46 3.58 3.30
C ALA A 48 -1.69 4.14 2.10
N VAL A 49 -2.36 5.04 1.35
CA VAL A 49 -1.75 5.79 0.25
C VAL A 49 -1.42 7.21 0.69
N ARG A 50 -0.18 7.62 0.45
CA ARG A 50 0.34 8.96 0.77
C ARG A 50 0.73 9.68 -0.50
N VAL A 51 0.51 10.99 -0.57
CA VAL A 51 0.95 11.81 -1.70
C VAL A 51 2.23 12.55 -1.32
N ARG A 52 3.29 12.37 -2.10
CA ARG A 52 4.56 13.11 -1.98
C ARG A 52 4.75 13.99 -3.22
N ARG A 53 5.05 15.26 -2.99
CA ARG A 53 5.46 16.18 -4.05
C ARG A 53 6.97 16.09 -4.24
N LYS A 54 7.43 15.82 -5.47
CA LYS A 54 8.84 15.89 -5.87
C LYS A 54 9.19 17.28 -6.42
N PRO A 55 10.49 17.62 -6.54
CA PRO A 55 10.92 18.79 -7.29
C PRO A 55 10.28 18.80 -8.68
N TRP A 56 10.00 20.00 -9.20
CA TRP A 56 9.37 20.22 -10.51
C TRP A 56 7.86 19.90 -10.56
N GLY A 57 7.19 19.91 -9.41
CA GLY A 57 5.72 19.84 -9.35
C GLY A 57 5.12 18.46 -9.65
N ARG A 58 5.94 17.41 -9.74
CA ARG A 58 5.45 16.03 -9.92
C ARG A 58 4.86 15.51 -8.61
N LEU A 59 3.63 15.00 -8.67
CA LEU A 59 2.93 14.37 -7.56
C LEU A 59 3.07 12.86 -7.68
N MET A 60 3.54 12.21 -6.63
CA MET A 60 3.68 10.76 -6.55
C MET A 60 2.81 10.23 -5.42
N MET A 61 2.12 9.13 -5.67
CA MET A 61 1.52 8.31 -4.62
C MET A 61 2.55 7.32 -4.08
N ILE A 62 2.53 7.12 -2.79
CA ILE A 62 3.37 6.19 -2.05
C ILE A 62 2.43 5.27 -1.28
N ASN A 63 2.48 3.96 -1.53
CA ASN A 63 1.68 3.00 -0.78
C ASN A 63 2.23 2.75 0.64
N ALA A 64 1.58 1.84 1.37
CA ALA A 64 1.96 1.48 2.73
C ALA A 64 3.40 0.94 2.81
N ARG A 65 3.84 0.19 1.80
CA ARG A 65 5.19 -0.38 1.68
C ARG A 65 6.27 0.58 1.15
N GLY A 66 5.91 1.80 0.75
CA GLY A 66 6.87 2.76 0.21
C GLY A 66 7.11 2.68 -1.31
N CYS A 67 6.39 1.83 -2.04
CA CYS A 67 6.38 1.84 -3.50
C CYS A 67 5.82 3.17 -3.99
N GLN A 68 6.56 3.82 -4.90
CA GLN A 68 6.20 5.13 -5.43
C GLN A 68 5.65 4.98 -6.85
N ARG A 69 4.50 5.58 -7.12
CA ARG A 69 3.89 5.66 -8.45
C ARG A 69 3.57 7.11 -8.78
N LEU A 70 3.79 7.53 -10.03
CA LEU A 70 3.35 8.85 -10.49
C LEU A 70 1.83 8.90 -10.57
N MET A 71 1.23 10.00 -10.09
CA MET A 71 -0.21 10.21 -10.26
C MET A 71 -0.57 10.39 -11.74
N THR A 72 -1.66 9.75 -12.17
CA THR A 72 -2.29 9.98 -13.45
C THR A 72 -2.95 11.36 -13.49
N LEU A 73 -3.33 11.85 -14.68
CA LEU A 73 -4.03 13.13 -14.83
C LEU A 73 -5.36 13.15 -14.06
N ARG A 74 -6.11 12.03 -14.06
CA ARG A 74 -7.37 11.89 -13.32
C ARG A 74 -7.16 12.00 -11.81
N GLU A 75 -6.13 11.33 -11.29
CA GLU A 75 -5.76 11.38 -9.87
C GLU A 75 -5.28 12.78 -9.45
N ARG A 76 -4.58 13.49 -10.34
CA ARG A 76 -4.15 14.88 -10.11
C ARG A 76 -5.34 15.84 -10.05
N LEU A 77 -6.31 15.67 -10.94
CA LEU A 77 -7.55 16.45 -10.93
C LEU A 77 -8.35 16.17 -9.64
N ALA A 78 -8.51 14.90 -9.27
CA ALA A 78 -9.16 14.53 -8.01
C ALA A 78 -8.44 15.12 -6.78
N TYR A 79 -7.10 15.04 -6.74
CA TYR A 79 -6.29 15.65 -5.69
C TYR A 79 -6.47 17.16 -5.58
N TRP A 80 -6.60 17.85 -6.72
CA TRP A 80 -6.84 19.28 -6.76
C TRP A 80 -8.26 19.64 -6.30
N LEU A 81 -9.28 18.93 -6.79
CA LEU A 81 -10.68 19.10 -6.41
C LEU A 81 -10.93 18.84 -4.92
N LEU A 82 -10.24 17.86 -4.33
CA LEU A 82 -10.32 17.53 -2.90
C LEU A 82 -9.45 18.45 -2.02
N GLY A 83 -9.02 19.59 -2.55
CA GLY A 83 -8.31 20.61 -1.76
C GLY A 83 -6.93 20.19 -1.29
N LYS A 84 -6.22 19.34 -2.04
CA LYS A 84 -4.88 18.81 -1.71
C LYS A 84 -4.83 17.94 -0.45
N LYS A 85 -5.98 17.54 0.09
CA LYS A 85 -6.11 16.64 1.23
C LYS A 85 -6.43 15.25 0.69
N LEU A 86 -5.42 14.41 0.51
CA LEU A 86 -5.66 13.00 0.17
C LEU A 86 -4.95 12.09 1.16
N GLU A 87 -5.66 11.78 2.24
CA GLU A 87 -5.75 10.41 2.70
C GLU A 87 -6.82 9.75 1.81
N ILE A 88 -6.43 9.07 0.72
CA ILE A 88 -7.37 8.22 -0.02
C ILE A 88 -7.52 6.97 0.83
N ARG A 89 -8.65 6.84 1.53
CA ARG A 89 -9.11 5.56 2.06
C ARG A 89 -10.22 5.08 1.14
N PRO A 90 -10.22 3.82 0.69
CA PRO A 90 -11.44 3.21 0.16
C PRO A 90 -12.53 3.18 1.23
#